data_AF-A0A9D5GW82-F1
#
_entry.id   AF-A0A9D5GW82-F1
#
_cell.length_a   1.000
_cell.length_b   1.000
_cell.length_c   1.000
_cell.angle_alpha   90.00
_cell.angle_beta   90.00
_cell.angle_gamma   90.00
#
_symmetry.space_group_name_H-M   'P 1'
#
loop_
_entity.id
_entity.type
_entity.pdbx_description
1 polymer ?
#
loop_
_entity_poly.entity_id
_entity_poly.type
_entity_poly.pdbx_seq_one_letter_code
_entity_poly.pdbx_strand_id
1 'polypeptide(L)'
;MQVELINKGPDSKIGLKYIVTLEKDGLGSELEISNSNSSPLQMTGSILIHLTVSTPEATYAIGLERSNYYIRPPFESEFILSPPSKDKGLGQTWKSSVKQLFPGWGTNNQNNEVERSQSDSEDTIGEETDSYKQLKERISLVYTDAPRSFTLIDRGRRNSVLVGRNGFDETYLFSPGSSGIESYSKYAYICVGQAAVLQPIVLSSQNVWKGGQYLHNPNL
;
A
#
# COMPACT_ATOMS: atom_id res chain seq x y z
N MET A 1 -11.50 21.43 -6.57
CA MET A 1 -12.76 20.67 -6.76
C MET A 1 -12.87 19.66 -5.63
N GLN A 2 -14.06 19.45 -5.07
CA GLN A 2 -14.28 18.44 -4.02
C GLN A 2 -15.46 17.55 -4.41
N VAL A 3 -15.31 16.24 -4.19
CA VAL A 3 -16.34 15.22 -4.42
C VAL A 3 -16.51 14.39 -3.16
N GLU A 4 -17.76 14.11 -2.79
CA GLU A 4 -18.09 13.29 -1.63
C GLU A 4 -18.87 12.05 -2.07
N LEU A 5 -18.44 10.90 -1.58
CA LEU A 5 -19.07 9.60 -1.80
C LEU A 5 -19.52 9.06 -0.45
N ILE A 6 -20.82 8.88 -0.26
CA ILE A 6 -21.40 8.45 1.01
C ILE A 6 -22.05 7.08 0.83
N ASN A 7 -21.67 6.14 1.68
CA ASN A 7 -22.27 4.83 1.79
C ASN A 7 -22.73 4.59 3.23
N LYS A 8 -23.85 3.90 3.40
CA LYS A 8 -24.37 3.47 4.70
C LYS A 8 -24.58 1.97 4.68
N GLY A 9 -24.21 1.32 5.78
CA GLY A 9 -24.46 -0.10 5.97
C GLY A 9 -25.97 -0.44 5.98
N PRO A 10 -26.34 -1.73 5.91
CA PRO A 10 -27.73 -2.18 5.75
C PRO A 10 -28.68 -1.67 6.84
N ASP A 11 -28.20 -1.48 8.06
CA ASP A 11 -28.97 -0.95 9.19
C ASP A 11 -28.69 0.54 9.49
N SER A 12 -27.96 1.22 8.61
CA SER A 12 -27.53 2.61 8.73
C SER A 12 -26.73 2.95 9.99
N LYS A 13 -26.23 1.95 10.74
CA LYS A 13 -25.43 2.19 11.96
C LYS A 13 -23.95 2.39 11.68
N ILE A 14 -23.46 1.93 10.54
CA ILE A 14 -22.11 2.20 10.07
C ILE A 14 -22.21 3.10 8.84
N GLY A 15 -21.60 4.27 8.91
CA GLY A 15 -21.52 5.21 7.80
C GLY A 15 -20.08 5.31 7.29
N LEU A 16 -19.92 5.39 5.98
CA LEU A 16 -18.65 5.61 5.31
C LEU A 16 -18.79 6.81 4.38
N LYS A 17 -17.97 7.84 4.59
CA LYS A 17 -17.88 9.01 3.73
C LYS A 17 -16.46 9.11 3.20
N TYR A 18 -16.30 9.04 1.88
CA TYR A 18 -15.03 9.22 1.20
C TYR A 18 -15.03 10.58 0.49
N ILE A 19 -14.03 11.40 0.76
CA ILE A 19 -13.90 12.77 0.27
C ILE A 19 -12.65 12.85 -0.59
N VAL A 20 -12.81 13.30 -1.83
CA VAL A 20 -11.71 13.54 -2.75
C VAL A 20 -11.61 15.02 -3.03
N THR A 21 -10.46 15.61 -2.75
CA THR A 21 -10.19 17.04 -2.93
C THR A 21 -9.06 17.21 -3.94
N LEU A 22 -9.36 17.82 -5.08
CA LEU A 22 -8.38 18.19 -6.09
C LEU A 22 -8.05 19.67 -5.97
N GLU A 23 -6.78 19.96 -5.74
CA GLU A 23 -6.16 21.28 -5.70
C GLU A 23 -5.31 21.51 -6.95
N LYS A 24 -4.67 22.68 -7.07
CA LYS A 24 -3.83 23.01 -8.24
C LYS A 24 -2.66 22.03 -8.37
N ASP A 25 -2.05 21.69 -7.25
CA ASP A 25 -0.81 20.93 -7.11
C ASP A 25 -0.98 19.73 -6.17
N GLY A 26 -2.22 19.40 -5.77
CA GLY A 26 -2.47 18.36 -4.78
C GLY A 26 -3.75 17.55 -4.98
N LEU A 27 -3.77 16.35 -4.41
CA LEU A 27 -4.91 15.44 -4.35
C LEU A 27 -5.04 14.90 -2.93
N GLY A 28 -6.11 15.31 -2.24
CA GLY A 28 -6.54 14.76 -0.96
C GLY A 28 -7.52 13.61 -1.15
N SER A 29 -7.42 12.58 -0.31
CA SER A 29 -8.34 11.46 -0.23
C SER A 29 -8.55 11.12 1.23
N GLU A 30 -9.72 11.46 1.76
CA GLU A 30 -10.07 11.32 3.17
C GLU A 30 -11.23 10.37 3.35
N LEU A 31 -11.21 9.63 4.45
CA LEU A 31 -12.23 8.69 4.87
C LEU A 31 -12.72 9.08 6.25
N GLU A 32 -14.03 9.25 6.36
CA GLU A 32 -14.74 9.42 7.62
C GLU A 32 -15.65 8.20 7.83
N ILE A 33 -15.45 7.50 8.94
CA ILE A 33 -16.23 6.31 9.29
C ILE A 33 -16.95 6.58 10.60
N SER A 34 -18.28 6.42 10.60
CA SER A 34 -19.11 6.58 11.78
C SER A 34 -19.62 5.23 12.28
N ASN A 35 -19.59 5.05 13.60
CA ASN A 35 -20.12 3.87 14.27
C ASN A 35 -21.20 4.30 15.27
N SER A 36 -22.46 4.14 14.87
CA SER A 36 -23.64 4.36 15.71
C SER A 36 -24.12 3.08 16.40
N ASN A 37 -23.35 1.99 16.37
CA ASN A 37 -23.63 0.80 17.18
C ASN A 37 -23.34 1.07 18.65
N SER A 38 -23.88 0.20 19.52
CA SER A 38 -23.54 0.17 20.94
C SER A 38 -22.18 -0.50 21.23
N SER A 39 -21.62 -1.22 20.26
CA SER A 39 -20.32 -1.92 20.37
C SER A 39 -19.22 -1.25 19.51
N PRO A 40 -17.94 -1.41 19.87
CA PRO A 40 -16.83 -1.01 19.02
C PRO A 40 -16.81 -1.74 17.68
N LEU A 41 -16.22 -1.10 16.67
CA LEU A 41 -15.97 -1.64 15.34
C LEU A 41 -14.46 -1.79 15.13
N GLN A 42 -14.02 -2.95 14.64
CA GLN A 42 -12.67 -3.14 14.15
C GLN A 42 -12.67 -3.09 12.63
N MET A 43 -11.75 -2.31 12.06
CA MET A 43 -11.72 -2.03 10.63
C MET A 43 -10.34 -2.30 10.08
N THR A 44 -10.28 -3.03 8.98
CA THR A 44 -9.10 -3.17 8.14
C THR A 44 -9.40 -2.57 6.78
N GLY A 45 -8.37 -2.09 6.10
CA GLY A 45 -8.53 -1.50 4.78
C GLY A 45 -7.33 -0.69 4.33
N SER A 46 -7.48 -0.05 3.18
CA SER A 46 -6.45 0.83 2.63
C SER A 46 -7.06 1.87 1.70
N ILE A 47 -6.33 2.97 1.53
CA ILE A 47 -6.57 3.95 0.47
C ILE A 47 -5.32 3.95 -0.37
N LEU A 48 -5.42 3.44 -1.60
CA LEU A 48 -4.28 3.21 -2.49
C LEU A 48 -4.43 4.02 -3.76
N ILE A 49 -3.32 4.56 -4.25
CA ILE A 49 -3.24 5.19 -5.56
C ILE A 49 -2.20 4.48 -6.44
N HIS A 50 -2.51 4.37 -7.73
CA HIS A 50 -1.56 3.95 -8.75
C HIS A 50 -0.92 5.20 -9.36
N LEU A 51 0.31 5.51 -8.94
CA LEU A 51 1.08 6.61 -9.50
C LEU A 51 1.79 6.16 -10.77
N THR A 52 1.47 6.79 -11.90
CA THR A 52 2.17 6.54 -13.16
C THR A 52 3.59 7.09 -13.09
N VAL A 53 4.56 6.26 -13.47
CA VAL A 53 5.98 6.63 -13.52
C VAL A 53 6.55 6.38 -14.92
N SER A 54 7.81 6.75 -15.16
CA SER A 54 8.56 6.41 -16.36
C SER A 54 8.90 4.92 -16.35
N THR A 55 9.59 4.46 -15.32
CA THR A 55 9.86 3.06 -15.01
C THR A 55 10.04 2.89 -13.50
N PRO A 56 9.76 1.71 -12.93
CA PRO A 56 10.08 1.46 -11.53
C PRO A 56 11.59 1.59 -11.21
N GLU A 57 12.49 1.25 -12.14
CA GLU A 57 13.95 1.42 -11.97
C GLU A 57 14.40 2.88 -11.87
N ALA A 58 13.67 3.79 -12.51
CA ALA A 58 13.93 5.24 -12.45
C ALA A 58 13.19 5.91 -11.27
N THR A 59 12.49 5.13 -10.43
CA THR A 59 11.68 5.63 -9.33
C THR A 59 12.27 5.28 -7.97
N TYR A 60 12.24 6.25 -7.06
CA TYR A 60 12.84 6.17 -5.73
C TYR A 60 11.86 6.68 -4.68
N ALA A 61 11.80 6.01 -3.52
CA ALA A 61 11.16 6.53 -2.32
C ALA A 61 12.22 7.10 -1.38
N ILE A 62 11.99 8.30 -0.84
CA ILE A 62 12.93 9.03 0.03
C ILE A 62 12.22 9.39 1.32
N GLY A 63 12.93 9.21 2.45
CA GLY A 63 12.43 9.52 3.79
C GLY A 63 11.86 8.33 4.55
N LEU A 64 11.97 7.11 4.02
CA LEU A 64 11.56 5.89 4.71
C LEU A 64 12.66 5.31 5.62
N GLU A 65 13.85 5.90 5.66
CA GLU A 65 14.95 5.49 6.54
C GLU A 65 14.46 5.30 7.99
N ARG A 66 14.86 4.20 8.63
CA ARG A 66 14.48 3.75 9.97
C ARG A 66 13.00 3.35 10.13
N SER A 67 12.23 3.32 9.05
CA SER A 67 10.87 2.76 9.08
C SER A 67 10.97 1.23 9.08
N ASN A 68 10.21 0.61 9.96
CA ASN A 68 10.03 -0.83 9.95
C ASN A 68 9.14 -1.21 8.77
N TYR A 69 9.34 -2.38 8.17
CA TYR A 69 8.49 -2.88 7.10
C TYR A 69 8.19 -4.36 7.26
N TYR A 70 7.02 -4.72 6.74
CA TYR A 70 6.51 -6.08 6.68
C TYR A 70 6.31 -6.44 5.21
N ILE A 71 6.89 -7.56 4.80
CA ILE A 71 6.66 -8.05 3.44
C ILE A 71 5.31 -8.77 3.40
N ARG A 72 4.39 -8.27 2.57
CA ARG A 72 3.02 -8.81 2.45
C ARG A 72 2.70 -9.18 1.01
N PRO A 73 1.86 -10.20 0.76
CA PRO A 73 1.25 -10.36 -0.55
C PRO A 73 0.60 -9.04 -1.01
N PRO A 74 0.70 -8.69 -2.30
CA PRO A 74 0.00 -7.52 -2.80
C PRO A 74 -1.49 -7.64 -2.55
N PHE A 75 -2.15 -6.54 -2.16
CA PHE A 75 -3.59 -6.54 -1.95
C PHE A 75 -4.32 -6.98 -3.22
N GLU A 76 -5.23 -7.95 -3.10
CA GLU A 76 -6.00 -8.38 -4.26
C GLU A 76 -7.02 -7.30 -4.64
N SER A 77 -6.99 -6.86 -5.89
CA SER A 77 -7.95 -5.89 -6.42
C SER A 77 -8.08 -6.06 -7.92
N GLU A 78 -9.30 -5.92 -8.44
CA GLU A 78 -9.58 -5.87 -9.88
C GLU A 78 -8.92 -4.66 -10.58
N PHE A 79 -8.51 -3.65 -9.80
CA PHE A 79 -7.85 -2.45 -10.30
C PHE A 79 -6.32 -2.58 -10.40
N ILE A 80 -5.74 -3.71 -9.97
CA ILE A 80 -4.29 -3.93 -10.14
C ILE A 80 -3.98 -4.16 -11.61
N LEU A 81 -3.09 -3.32 -12.14
CA LEU A 81 -2.59 -3.44 -13.49
C LEU A 81 -1.50 -4.52 -13.52
N SER A 82 -1.78 -5.62 -14.23
CA SER A 82 -0.81 -6.68 -14.49
C SER A 82 -0.46 -6.72 -15.98
N PRO A 83 0.83 -6.75 -16.35
CA PRO A 83 1.21 -6.96 -17.75
C PRO A 83 0.70 -8.33 -18.23
N PRO A 84 0.32 -8.47 -19.51
CA PRO A 84 -0.10 -9.74 -20.07
C PRO A 84 1.11 -10.68 -20.09
N SER A 85 1.17 -11.59 -19.12
CA SER A 85 2.16 -12.67 -19.08
C SER A 85 1.44 -14.00 -18.90
N LYS A 86 2.04 -15.08 -19.41
CA LYS A 86 1.45 -16.42 -19.47
C LYS A 86 1.25 -17.00 -18.05
N ASP A 87 -0.02 -17.07 -17.64
CA ASP A 87 -0.62 -18.07 -16.73
C ASP A 87 0.02 -18.33 -15.34
N LYS A 88 0.39 -17.30 -14.58
CA LYS A 88 0.54 -17.46 -13.11
C LYS A 88 -0.06 -16.27 -12.36
N GLY A 89 -1.02 -16.57 -11.47
CA GLY A 89 -1.70 -15.55 -10.66
C GLY A 89 -0.74 -14.71 -9.82
N LEU A 90 -1.15 -13.47 -9.52
CA LEU A 90 -0.34 -12.45 -8.81
C LEU A 90 0.36 -13.01 -7.56
N GLY A 91 -0.33 -13.86 -6.78
CA GLY A 91 0.18 -14.50 -5.58
C GLY A 91 1.27 -15.55 -5.82
N GLN A 92 1.22 -16.33 -6.91
CA GLN A 92 2.28 -17.31 -7.22
C GLN A 92 3.54 -16.61 -7.72
N THR A 93 3.38 -15.61 -8.57
CA THR A 93 4.48 -14.76 -9.08
C THR A 93 5.14 -14.01 -7.92
N TRP A 94 4.34 -13.49 -6.98
CA TRP A 94 4.83 -12.85 -5.76
C TRP A 94 5.72 -13.77 -4.93
N LYS A 95 5.25 -14.98 -4.59
CA LYS A 95 6.04 -15.97 -3.81
C LYS A 95 7.40 -16.24 -4.45
N SER A 96 7.46 -16.37 -5.77
CA SER A 96 8.73 -16.60 -6.48
C SER A 96 9.67 -15.40 -6.44
N SER A 97 9.16 -14.19 -6.70
CA SER A 97 9.97 -12.96 -6.68
C SER A 97 10.53 -12.66 -5.29
N VAL A 98 9.72 -12.88 -4.27
CA VAL A 98 10.11 -12.73 -2.87
C VAL A 98 11.28 -13.65 -2.51
N LYS A 99 11.25 -14.93 -2.89
CA LYS A 99 12.39 -15.85 -2.64
C LYS A 99 13.69 -15.36 -3.26
N GLN A 100 13.62 -14.74 -4.43
CA GLN A 100 14.80 -14.23 -5.13
C GLN A 100 15.38 -12.99 -4.47
N LEU A 101 14.52 -12.10 -3.94
CA LEU A 101 14.94 -10.90 -3.21
C LEU A 101 15.35 -11.21 -1.77
N PHE A 102 14.78 -12.26 -1.17
CA PHE A 102 14.96 -12.66 0.22
C PHE A 102 15.23 -14.18 0.29
N PRO A 103 16.47 -14.64 0.00
CA PRO A 103 16.82 -16.06 -0.19
C PRO A 103 16.65 -16.97 1.03
N GLY A 104 16.38 -16.42 2.22
CA GLY A 104 16.01 -17.19 3.41
C GLY A 104 14.55 -17.64 3.47
N TRP A 105 13.70 -17.17 2.56
CA TRP A 105 12.26 -17.40 2.63
C TRP A 105 11.87 -18.71 1.92
N GLY A 106 11.59 -19.78 2.68
CA GLY A 106 10.86 -20.96 2.19
C GLY A 106 11.67 -22.24 1.92
N THR A 107 12.65 -22.55 2.77
CA THR A 107 13.20 -23.92 2.90
C THR A 107 12.48 -24.59 4.06
N ASN A 108 11.41 -25.34 3.77
CA ASN A 108 10.94 -26.33 4.73
C ASN A 108 11.17 -27.71 4.13
N ASN A 109 12.04 -28.46 4.81
CA ASN A 109 12.40 -29.82 4.48
C ASN A 109 11.13 -30.68 4.38
N GLN A 110 11.04 -31.46 3.31
CA GLN A 110 10.16 -32.61 3.25
C GLN A 110 10.58 -33.58 4.36
N ASN A 111 9.73 -33.76 5.37
CA ASN A 111 9.31 -35.08 5.86
C ASN A 111 8.42 -34.96 7.11
N ASN A 112 7.35 -35.74 7.08
CA ASN A 112 6.43 -36.18 8.14
C ASN A 112 5.14 -35.38 8.37
N GLU A 113 4.05 -36.05 7.98
CA GLU A 113 2.67 -35.80 8.34
C GLU A 113 2.49 -35.74 9.87
N VAL A 114 2.05 -34.60 10.40
CA VAL A 114 1.13 -34.50 11.54
C VAL A 114 0.32 -33.22 11.36
N GLU A 115 -1.01 -33.34 11.41
CA GLU A 115 -1.96 -32.21 11.44
C GLU A 115 -1.53 -31.13 12.44
N ARG A 116 -1.17 -29.95 11.94
CA ARG A 116 -1.11 -28.70 12.70
C ARG A 116 -1.67 -27.57 11.86
N SER A 117 -2.80 -27.05 12.35
CA SER A 117 -3.36 -25.71 12.16
C SER A 117 -2.56 -24.75 11.26
N GLN A 118 -3.23 -24.28 10.21
CA GLN A 118 -2.90 -23.10 9.42
C GLN A 118 -2.42 -21.95 10.32
N SER A 119 -1.12 -21.69 10.32
CA SER A 119 -0.57 -20.38 10.64
C SER A 119 0.12 -19.90 9.36
N ASP A 120 -0.62 -19.10 8.60
CA ASP A 120 -0.12 -18.47 7.39
C ASP A 120 0.96 -17.43 7.73
N SER A 121 2.07 -17.52 6.99
CA SER A 121 3.16 -16.54 6.86
C SER A 121 3.86 -16.06 8.14
N GLU A 122 5.07 -16.55 8.37
CA GLU A 122 6.06 -15.78 9.13
C GLU A 122 6.31 -14.46 8.41
N ASP A 123 5.90 -13.37 9.06
CA ASP A 123 6.11 -12.01 8.56
C ASP A 123 7.59 -11.68 8.63
N THR A 124 8.24 -11.54 7.47
CA THR A 124 9.60 -11.02 7.46
C THR A 124 9.53 -9.53 7.76
N ILE A 125 10.05 -9.18 8.93
CA ILE A 125 10.20 -7.81 9.42
C ILE A 125 11.60 -7.32 9.04
N GLY A 126 11.69 -6.13 8.49
CA GLY A 126 12.96 -5.44 8.26
C GLY A 126 12.86 -3.96 8.62
N GLU A 127 13.98 -3.26 8.53
CA GLU A 127 14.06 -1.80 8.70
C GLU A 127 14.75 -1.21 7.46
N GLU A 128 14.26 -0.09 6.94
CA GLU A 128 14.96 0.61 5.87
C GLU A 128 16.22 1.29 6.41
N THR A 129 17.39 0.80 6.00
CA THR A 129 18.67 1.37 6.44
C THR A 129 19.19 2.47 5.51
N ASP A 130 18.68 2.52 4.28
CA ASP A 130 19.14 3.45 3.26
C ASP A 130 18.29 4.72 3.24
N SER A 131 18.93 5.86 2.93
CA SER A 131 18.26 7.16 2.77
C SER A 131 17.22 7.19 1.63
N TYR A 132 17.32 6.24 0.69
CA TYR A 132 16.38 6.06 -0.40
C TYR A 132 16.16 4.58 -0.70
N LYS A 133 14.95 4.26 -1.20
CA LYS A 133 14.62 2.94 -1.73
C LYS A 133 14.37 3.02 -3.23
N GLN A 134 15.22 2.36 -4.02
CA GLN A 134 15.00 2.22 -5.45
C GLN A 134 13.91 1.17 -5.72
N LEU A 135 12.92 1.50 -6.54
CA LEU A 135 11.73 0.67 -6.75
C LEU A 135 11.85 -0.26 -7.97
N LYS A 136 13.09 -0.62 -8.35
CA LYS A 136 13.38 -1.44 -9.54
C LYS A 136 12.85 -2.87 -9.42
N GLU A 137 12.84 -3.41 -8.21
CA GLU A 137 12.45 -4.78 -7.91
C GLU A 137 10.95 -4.88 -7.63
N ARG A 138 10.40 -6.09 -7.79
CA ARG A 138 9.01 -6.36 -7.42
C ARG A 138 8.88 -6.44 -5.90
N ILE A 139 8.22 -5.47 -5.28
CA ILE A 139 8.06 -5.37 -3.82
C ILE A 139 6.60 -5.08 -3.44
N SER A 140 6.25 -5.40 -2.19
CA SER A 140 4.93 -5.21 -1.59
C SER A 140 5.16 -5.17 -0.08
N LEU A 141 5.22 -3.95 0.44
CA LEU A 141 5.68 -3.64 1.78
C LEU A 141 4.60 -2.86 2.51
N VAL A 142 4.36 -3.23 3.76
CA VAL A 142 3.61 -2.42 4.71
C VAL A 142 4.60 -1.85 5.71
N TYR A 143 4.81 -0.55 5.67
CA TYR A 143 5.65 0.16 6.62
C TYR A 143 4.90 0.47 7.90
N THR A 144 5.56 0.26 9.03
CA THR A 144 5.20 0.82 10.33
C THR A 144 6.26 1.85 10.75
N ASP A 145 5.89 2.77 11.63
CA ASP A 145 6.76 3.86 12.07
C ASP A 145 7.25 4.78 10.92
N ALA A 146 6.55 4.74 9.77
CA ALA A 146 6.82 5.63 8.65
C ALA A 146 6.61 7.10 9.05
N PRO A 147 7.35 8.06 8.44
CA PRO A 147 7.10 9.48 8.69
C PRO A 147 5.67 9.87 8.29
N ARG A 148 5.23 11.06 8.72
CA ARG A 148 3.93 11.62 8.30
C ARG A 148 3.87 11.90 6.80
N SER A 149 5.02 12.07 6.16
CA SER A 149 5.14 12.21 4.72
C SER A 149 6.49 11.72 4.24
N PHE A 150 6.52 11.17 3.03
CA PHE A 150 7.74 10.80 2.32
C PHE A 150 7.60 11.20 0.85
N THR A 151 8.69 11.13 0.07
CA THR A 151 8.68 11.58 -1.32
C THR A 151 8.95 10.44 -2.27
N LEU A 152 8.14 10.32 -3.31
CA LEU A 152 8.43 9.51 -4.48
C LEU A 152 9.02 10.40 -5.57
N ILE A 153 10.18 10.04 -6.10
CA ILE A 153 10.85 10.73 -7.19
C ILE A 153 10.90 9.83 -8.40
N ASP A 154 10.46 10.33 -9.54
CA ASP A 154 10.63 9.71 -10.85
C ASP A 154 11.63 10.52 -11.67
N ARG A 155 12.84 9.98 -11.83
CA ARG A 155 13.93 10.64 -12.56
C ARG A 155 13.69 10.68 -14.07
N GLY A 156 12.97 9.71 -14.64
CA GLY A 156 12.67 9.71 -16.07
C GLY A 156 11.66 10.80 -16.43
N ARG A 157 10.64 10.99 -15.60
CA ARG A 157 9.70 12.12 -15.73
C ARG A 157 10.23 13.44 -15.19
N ARG A 158 11.34 13.44 -14.45
CA ARG A 158 11.86 14.60 -13.70
C ARG A 158 10.80 15.21 -12.80
N ASN A 159 10.06 14.35 -12.11
CA ASN A 159 8.93 14.73 -11.28
C ASN A 159 9.05 14.10 -9.89
N SER A 160 8.33 14.68 -8.93
CA SER A 160 8.25 14.17 -7.56
C SER A 160 6.84 14.33 -7.02
N VAL A 161 6.44 13.42 -6.13
CA VAL A 161 5.18 13.49 -5.41
C VAL A 161 5.47 13.23 -3.93
N LEU A 162 5.07 14.16 -3.08
CA LEU A 162 5.05 13.96 -1.64
C LEU A 162 3.77 13.21 -1.28
N VAL A 163 3.92 12.11 -0.55
CA VAL A 163 2.84 11.26 -0.06
C VAL A 163 2.71 11.48 1.43
N GLY A 164 1.64 12.15 1.85
CA GLY A 164 1.31 12.42 3.24
C GLY A 164 0.22 11.47 3.77
N ARG A 165 0.27 11.21 5.08
CA ARG A 165 -0.71 10.40 5.80
C ARG A 165 -1.40 11.17 6.91
N ASN A 166 -2.66 10.82 7.16
CA ASN A 166 -3.43 11.27 8.33
C ASN A 166 -4.25 10.12 8.89
N GLY A 167 -4.29 9.94 10.21
CA GLY A 167 -5.14 8.96 10.90
C GLY A 167 -4.76 7.47 10.74
N PHE A 168 -3.96 7.10 9.73
CA PHE A 168 -3.42 5.75 9.55
C PHE A 168 -2.00 5.63 10.11
N ASP A 169 -1.70 4.49 10.73
CA ASP A 169 -0.37 4.20 11.28
C ASP A 169 0.54 3.45 10.30
N GLU A 170 -0.03 2.85 9.25
CA GLU A 170 0.71 2.07 8.27
C GLU A 170 0.68 2.71 6.87
N THR A 171 1.78 2.55 6.14
CA THR A 171 1.92 2.98 4.76
C THR A 171 2.22 1.77 3.88
N TYR A 172 1.45 1.59 2.81
CA TYR A 172 1.67 0.54 1.83
C TYR A 172 2.49 1.07 0.65
N LEU A 173 3.46 0.28 0.20
CA LEU A 173 4.26 0.54 -0.99
C LEU A 173 4.43 -0.73 -1.81
N PHE A 174 4.02 -0.66 -3.07
CA PHE A 174 4.14 -1.73 -4.03
C PHE A 174 4.79 -1.25 -5.32
N SER A 175 5.75 -2.03 -5.80
CA SER A 175 6.31 -1.91 -7.14
C SER A 175 6.08 -3.21 -7.90
N PRO A 176 5.58 -3.15 -9.15
CA PRO A 176 5.49 -4.34 -9.99
C PRO A 176 6.88 -4.85 -10.42
N GLY A 177 7.94 -4.06 -10.23
CA GLY A 177 9.29 -4.30 -10.73
C GLY A 177 9.47 -3.87 -12.19
N SER A 178 10.71 -3.75 -12.64
CA SER A 178 11.03 -3.23 -14.00
C SER A 178 11.11 -4.32 -15.07
N SER A 179 11.32 -5.57 -14.66
CA SER A 179 11.51 -6.69 -15.58
C SER A 179 10.30 -6.89 -16.47
N GLY A 180 10.49 -6.76 -17.79
CA GLY A 180 9.44 -6.96 -18.80
C GLY A 180 8.43 -5.81 -18.91
N ILE A 181 8.67 -4.68 -18.24
CA ILE A 181 7.82 -3.49 -18.33
C ILE A 181 8.49 -2.45 -19.24
N GLU A 182 7.79 -2.07 -20.32
CA GLU A 182 8.22 -0.98 -21.20
C GLU A 182 8.11 0.36 -20.49
N SER A 183 9.10 1.24 -20.70
CA SER A 183 9.09 2.61 -20.19
C SER A 183 7.84 3.38 -20.62
N TYR A 184 7.28 4.14 -19.70
CA TYR A 184 6.08 4.98 -19.88
C TYR A 184 4.80 4.21 -20.23
N SER A 185 4.83 2.87 -20.19
CA SER A 185 3.63 2.06 -20.41
C SER A 185 2.64 2.18 -19.26
N LYS A 186 1.40 1.73 -19.47
CA LYS A 186 0.39 1.67 -18.41
C LYS A 186 0.76 0.73 -17.24
N TYR A 187 1.74 -0.15 -17.43
CA TYR A 187 2.24 -1.05 -16.39
C TYR A 187 3.42 -0.45 -15.61
N ALA A 188 3.94 0.71 -16.04
CA ALA A 188 4.93 1.48 -15.29
C ALA A 188 4.24 2.36 -14.24
N TYR A 189 3.97 1.76 -13.08
CA TYR A 189 3.36 2.45 -11.94
C TYR A 189 4.00 2.02 -10.62
N ILE A 190 3.80 2.84 -9.59
CA ILE A 190 3.99 2.49 -8.19
C ILE A 190 2.64 2.58 -7.51
N CYS A 191 2.24 1.53 -6.78
CA CYS A 191 1.05 1.59 -5.95
C CYS A 191 1.47 1.99 -4.54
N VAL A 192 0.88 3.07 -4.02
CA VAL A 192 1.25 3.65 -2.74
C VAL A 192 0.00 4.14 -2.02
N GLY A 193 0.02 4.13 -0.70
CA GLY A 193 -1.03 4.76 0.07
C GLY A 193 -1.00 4.36 1.54
N GLN A 194 -2.13 4.54 2.22
CA GLN A 194 -2.25 4.23 3.63
C GLN A 194 -2.99 2.92 3.84
N ALA A 195 -2.61 2.18 4.87
CA ALA A 195 -3.20 0.89 5.18
C ALA A 195 -3.47 0.74 6.69
N ALA A 196 -4.36 -0.19 7.01
CA ALA A 196 -4.61 -0.70 8.35
C ALA A 196 -4.84 -2.20 8.21
N VAL A 197 -3.74 -2.97 8.12
CA VAL A 197 -3.76 -4.41 7.87
C VAL A 197 -2.93 -5.21 8.88
N LEU A 198 -1.94 -4.60 9.54
CA LEU A 198 -1.22 -5.19 10.67
C LEU A 198 -1.92 -4.85 11.99
N GLN A 199 -2.41 -3.61 12.10
CA GLN A 199 -3.06 -3.01 13.25
C GLN A 199 -4.42 -2.47 12.81
N PRO A 200 -5.50 -3.26 12.97
CA PRO A 200 -6.85 -2.81 12.66
C PRO A 200 -7.23 -1.55 13.45
N ILE A 201 -7.93 -0.64 12.81
CA ILE A 201 -8.45 0.56 13.47
C ILE A 201 -9.62 0.16 14.37
N VAL A 202 -9.55 0.52 15.65
CA VAL A 202 -10.62 0.29 16.63
C VAL A 202 -11.44 1.57 16.82
N LEU A 203 -12.65 1.59 16.29
CA LEU A 203 -13.59 2.70 16.42
C LEU A 203 -14.62 2.41 17.52
N SER A 204 -14.58 3.20 18.60
CA SER A 204 -15.52 3.07 19.71
C SER A 204 -16.99 3.24 19.29
N SER A 205 -17.89 2.72 20.12
CA SER A 205 -19.33 2.96 20.04
C SER A 205 -19.65 4.47 20.05
N GLN A 206 -20.63 4.87 19.24
CA GLN A 206 -21.12 6.25 19.09
C GLN A 206 -20.02 7.26 18.69
N ASN A 207 -19.04 6.85 17.90
CA ASN A 207 -17.89 7.68 17.55
C ASN A 207 -17.63 7.73 16.04
N VAL A 208 -16.76 8.65 15.63
CA VAL A 208 -16.34 8.86 14.24
C VAL A 208 -14.82 8.81 14.17
N TRP A 209 -14.29 8.01 13.24
CA TRP A 209 -12.88 8.00 12.89
C TRP A 209 -12.64 8.75 11.58
N LYS A 210 -11.50 9.44 11.48
CA LYS A 210 -11.06 10.13 10.28
C LYS A 210 -9.62 9.76 9.96
N GLY A 211 -9.36 9.46 8.70
CA GLY A 211 -8.02 9.26 8.18
C GLY A 211 -7.98 9.53 6.69
N GLY A 212 -6.79 9.53 6.10
CA GLY A 212 -6.64 9.84 4.71
C GLY A 212 -5.20 9.90 4.23
N GLN A 213 -5.07 10.28 2.97
CA GLN A 213 -3.81 10.59 2.33
C GLN A 213 -3.88 11.93 1.60
N TYR A 214 -2.73 12.55 1.44
CA TYR A 214 -2.57 13.71 0.59
C TYR A 214 -1.37 13.50 -0.33
N LEU A 215 -1.55 13.83 -1.59
CA LEU A 215 -0.49 13.81 -2.59
C LEU A 215 -0.22 15.23 -3.01
N HIS A 216 1.03 15.64 -3.02
CA HIS A 216 1.46 16.96 -3.45
C HIS A 216 2.54 16.85 -4.51
N ASN A 217 2.36 17.54 -5.63
CA ASN A 217 3.38 17.66 -6.65
C ASN A 217 3.99 19.07 -6.60
N PRO A 218 5.20 19.24 -6.05
CA PRO A 218 5.83 20.55 -5.92
C PRO A 218 6.26 21.17 -7.26
N ASN A 219 6.14 20.45 -8.38
CA ASN A 219 6.55 20.91 -9.70
C ASN A 219 5.39 21.49 -10.56
N LEU A 220 4.20 21.71 -9.99
CA LEU A 220 2.99 22.21 -10.71
C LEU A 220 2.61 23.67 -10.42
#